data_AF-A0AA90XZE5-F1
#
_entry.id   AF-A0AA90XZE5-F1
#
_cell.length_a   1.000
_cell.length_b   1.000
_cell.length_c   1.000
_cell.angle_alpha   90.00
_cell.angle_beta   90.00
_cell.angle_gamma   90.00
#
_symmetry.space_group_name_H-M   'P 1'
#
loop_
_entity.id
_entity.type
_entity.pdbx_description
1 polymer ?
#
loop_
_entity_poly.entity_id
_entity_poly.type
_entity_poly.pdbx_seq_one_letter_code
_entity_poly.pdbx_strand_id
1 'polypeptide(L)' 'MASNLIRLPKVMEKTGFSEPWIYRLISQGKFPRQTKLGRRAVAWVESEVEEWISERIAERDQNSET' A
#
# COMPACT_ATOMS: atom_id res chain seq x y z
N MET A 1 3.81 12.11 -15.86
CA MET A 1 3.53 10.98 -14.95
C MET A 1 2.36 11.38 -14.08
N ALA A 2 1.23 10.67 -14.17
CA ALA A 2 0.02 11.03 -13.43
C ALA A 2 0.10 10.44 -12.02
N SER A 3 0.12 11.29 -10.99
CA SER A 3 0.07 10.86 -9.60
C SER A 3 -1.38 10.62 -9.19
N ASN A 4 -1.89 9.44 -9.51
CA ASN A 4 -3.21 9.02 -9.08
C ASN A 4 -3.21 8.76 -7.58
N LEU A 5 -4.24 9.25 -6.91
CA LEU A 5 -4.44 9.06 -5.48
C LEU A 5 -5.63 8.13 -5.25
N ILE A 6 -5.37 7.01 -4.57
CA ILE A 6 -6.38 6.00 -4.26
C ILE A 6 -6.80 6.08 -2.79
N ARG A 7 -8.09 5.85 -2.53
CA ARG A 7 -8.66 5.82 -1.17
C ARG A 7 -8.52 4.43 -0.57
N LEU A 8 -8.68 4.35 0.75
CA LEU A 8 -8.55 3.10 1.50
C LEU A 8 -9.31 1.91 0.91
N PRO A 9 -10.58 2.02 0.45
CA PRO A 9 -11.27 0.88 -0.17
C PRO A 9 -10.52 0.30 -1.37
N LYS A 10 -9.91 1.14 -2.20
CA LYS A 10 -9.13 0.71 -3.36
C LYS A 10 -7.78 0.10 -2.95
N VAL A 11 -7.17 0.62 -1.89
CA VAL A 11 -5.95 0.03 -1.31
C VAL A 11 -6.25 -1.37 -0.77
N MET A 12 -7.36 -1.56 -0.07
CA MET A 12 -7.81 -2.87 0.40
C MET A 12 -8.07 -3.83 -0.76
N GLU A 13 -8.73 -3.36 -1.83
CA GLU A 13 -8.97 -4.16 -3.04
C GLU A 13 -7.66 -4.61 -3.70
N LYS A 14 -6.68 -3.72 -3.86
CA LYS A 14 -5.39 -4.05 -4.49
C LYS A 14 -4.53 -4.98 -3.63
N THR A 15 -4.52 -4.79 -2.31
CA THR A 15 -3.62 -5.51 -1.41
C THR A 15 -4.23 -6.75 -0.76
N GLY A 16 -5.56 -6.88 -0.77
CA GLY A 16 -6.29 -7.95 -0.09
C GLY A 16 -6.30 -7.85 1.44
N PHE A 17 -5.73 -6.80 2.03
CA PHE A 17 -5.69 -6.61 3.47
C PHE A 17 -6.92 -5.88 4.00
N SER A 18 -7.28 -6.20 5.25
CA SER A 18 -8.25 -5.43 6.00
C SER A 18 -7.69 -4.07 6.42
N GLU A 19 -8.57 -3.08 6.59
CA GLU A 19 -8.20 -1.73 7.06
C GLU A 19 -7.32 -1.74 8.33
N PRO A 20 -7.64 -2.50 9.41
CA PRO A 20 -6.80 -2.54 10.61
C PRO A 20 -5.39 -3.06 10.32
N TRP A 21 -5.26 -3.99 9.38
CA TRP A 21 -3.96 -4.54 9.01
C TRP A 21 -3.13 -3.54 8.22
N ILE A 22 -3.73 -2.78 7.31
CA ILE A 22 -3.06 -1.71 6.59
C ILE A 22 -2.49 -0.69 7.57
N TYR A 23 -3.27 -0.21 8.54
CA TYR A 23 -2.76 0.72 9.55
C TYR A 23 -1.67 0.12 10.44
N ARG A 24 -1.74 -1.19 10.72
CA ARG A 24 -0.67 -1.90 11.44
C ARG A 24 0.62 -1.94 10.63
N LEU A 25 0.56 -2.18 9.33
CA LEU A 25 1.74 -2.14 8.48
C LEU A 25 2.32 -0.72 8.39
N ILE A 26 1.46 0.29 8.30
CA ILE A 26 1.88 1.70 8.33
C ILE A 26 2.59 2.04 9.65
N SER A 27 2.05 1.60 10.80
CA SER A 27 2.69 1.85 12.10
C SER A 27 4.02 1.11 12.27
N GLN A 28 4.17 -0.04 11.60
CA GLN A 28 5.43 -0.77 11.52
C GLN A 28 6.41 -0.21 10.49
N GLY A 29 6.02 0.81 9.71
CA GLY A 29 6.85 1.35 8.62
C GLY A 29 7.00 0.39 7.43
N LYS A 30 6.11 -0.61 7.32
CA LYS A 30 6.14 -1.66 6.30
C LYS A 30 5.15 -1.44 5.15
N PHE A 31 4.50 -0.28 5.09
CA PHE A 31 3.54 0.08 4.05
C PHE A 31 3.60 1.58 3.78
N PRO A 32 3.34 2.04 2.54
CA PRO A 32 3.32 3.45 2.19
C PRO A 32 2.45 4.29 3.12
N ARG A 33 2.95 5.47 3.50
CA ARG A 33 2.23 6.37 4.39
C ARG A 33 1.09 7.07 3.64
N GLN A 34 -0.02 7.27 4.33
CA GLN A 34 -1.15 8.00 3.77
C GLN A 34 -0.85 9.49 3.61
N THR A 35 -1.23 10.05 2.46
CA THR A 35 -1.25 11.48 2.17
C THR A 35 -2.57 12.09 2.68
N LYS A 36 -2.46 13.14 3.50
CA LYS A 36 -3.64 13.90 3.97
C LYS A 36 -4.13 14.81 2.85
N LEU A 37 -5.34 14.54 2.35
CA LEU A 37 -6.04 15.39 1.39
C LEU A 37 -6.89 16.48 2.06
N GLY A 38 -7.23 16.28 3.33
CA GLY A 38 -7.98 17.24 4.13
C GLY A 38 -8.23 16.72 5.54
N ARG A 39 -9.08 17.41 6.30
CA ARG A 39 -9.31 17.14 7.73
C ARG A 39 -9.78 15.71 8.04
N ARG A 40 -10.58 15.11 7.14
CA ARG A 40 -11.12 13.74 7.26
C ARG A 40 -10.77 12.86 6.07
N ALA A 41 -9.98 13.36 5.13
CA ALA A 41 -9.72 12.73 3.86
C ALA A 41 -8.24 12.34 3.77
N VAL A 42 -7.99 11.05 3.58
CA VAL A 42 -6.66 10.50 3.31
C VAL A 42 -6.68 9.68 2.03
N ALA A 43 -5.55 9.58 1.37
CA ALA A 43 -5.32 8.79 0.17
C ALA A 43 -3.87 8.31 0.11
N TRP A 44 -3.59 7.37 -0.77
CA TRP A 44 -2.25 6.84 -1.05
C TRP A 44 -1.90 7.11 -2.50
N VAL A 45 -0.62 7.29 -2.77
CA VAL A 45 -0.13 7.34 -4.15
C VAL A 45 -0.25 5.94 -4.74
N GLU A 46 -0.96 5.82 -5.87
CA GLU A 46 -1.23 4.52 -6.49
C GLU A 46 0.06 3.77 -6.82
N SER A 47 1.07 4.47 -7.35
CA SER A 47 2.35 3.88 -7.71
C SER A 47 3.12 3.34 -6.52
N GLU A 48 3.07 4.01 -5.35
CA GLU A 48 3.73 3.49 -4.13
C GLU A 48 3.10 2.19 -3.65
N VAL A 49 1.77 2.09 -3.77
CA VAL A 49 1.05 0.86 -3.40
C VAL A 49 1.34 -0.27 -4.39
N GLU A 50 1.43 0.04 -5.68
CA GLU A 50 1.80 -0.94 -6.72
C GLU A 50 3.24 -1.42 -6.57
N GLU A 51 4.18 -0.51 -6.34
CA GLU A 51 5.59 -0.83 -6.07
C GLU A 51 5.72 -1.74 -4.85
N TRP A 52 5.02 -1.42 -3.76
CA TRP A 52 4.97 -2.28 -2.57
C TRP A 52 4.44 -3.69 -2.87
N ILE A 53 3.40 -3.82 -3.71
CA ILE A 53 2.89 -5.14 -4.13
C ILE A 53 3.94 -5.89 -4.94
N SER A 54 4.60 -5.21 -5.89
CA SER A 54 5.67 -5.80 -6.70
C SER A 54 6.86 -6.26 -5.85
N GLU A 55 7.28 -5.49 -4.85
CA GLU A 55 8.31 -5.88 -3.89
C GLU A 55 7.91 -7.18 -3.16
N ARG A 56 6.67 -7.28 -2.69
CA ARG A 56 6.19 -8.49 -1.99
C ARG A 56 6.15 -9.73 -2.88
N ILE A 57 5.85 -9.56 -4.17
CA ILE A 57 5.91 -10.64 -5.17
C ILE A 57 7.38 -11.03 -5.41
N ALA A 58 8.26 -10.05 -5.62
CA ALA A 58 9.69 -10.30 -5.83
C ALA A 58 10.33 -11.01 -4.63
N GLU A 59 10.03 -10.60 -3.40
CA GLU A 59 10.50 -11.28 -2.17
C GLU A 59 10.02 -12.73 -2.09
N ARG A 60 8.79 -13.02 -2.53
CA ARG A 60 8.28 -14.41 -2.59
C ARG A 60 9.07 -15.23 -3.60
N ASP A 61 9.29 -14.67 -4.78
CA ASP A 61 9.93 -15.37 -5.89
C ASP A 61 11.42 -15.61 -5.59
N GLN A 62 12.12 -14.65 -4.97
CA GLN A 62 13.50 -14.80 -4.51
C GLN A 62 13.65 -15.88 -3.42
N ASN A 63 12.68 -16.00 -2.51
CA ASN A 63 12.69 -17.03 -1.47
C ASN A 63 12.43 -18.46 -1.99
N SER A 64 12.10 -18.62 -3.29
CA SER A 64 11.85 -19.94 -3.90
C SER A 64 13.10 -20.58 -4.50
N GLU A 65 14.25 -19.90 -4.49
CA GLU A 65 15.51 -20.34 -5.13
C GLU A 65 16.57 -20.85 -4.11
N THR A 66 16.18 -21.17 -2.87
CA THR A 66 17.05 -21.83 -1.86
C THR A 66 16.53 -23.21 -1.51
#